data_AF-A0A7X6PV47-F1
#
_entry.id   AF-A0A7X6PV47-F1
#
_cell.length_a   1.000
_cell.length_b   1.000
_cell.length_c   1.000
_cell.angle_alpha   90.00
_cell.angle_beta   90.00
_cell.angle_gamma   90.00
#
_symmetry.space_group_name_H-M   'P 1'
#
loop_
_entity.id
_entity.type
_entity.pdbx_description
1 polymer ?
#
loop_
_entity_poly.entity_id
_entity_poly.type
_entity_poly.pdbx_seq_one_letter_code
_entity_poly.pdbx_strand_id
1 'polypeptide(L)' 'MNIGGIQKNSLIDYPGKLSCVIFMSGCNFNCPYCHNPSLVRCDEECPASLKGEGLFDFLKNRKGFLDGVVISGGEPTL' A
#
# COMPACT_ATOMS: atom_id res chain seq x y z
N MET A 1 4.67 8.90 -6.04
CA MET A 1 4.34 7.65 -5.32
C MET A 1 3.19 7.01 -6.06
N ASN A 2 3.41 5.86 -6.69
CA ASN A 2 2.36 5.13 -7.38
C ASN A 2 1.69 4.20 -6.38
N ILE A 3 0.58 4.64 -5.80
CA ILE A 3 -0.18 3.87 -4.80
C ILE A 3 -1.24 3.07 -5.55
N GLY A 4 -1.19 1.75 -5.43
CA GLY A 4 -2.18 0.82 -5.97
C GLY A 4 -3.31 0.50 -5.00
N GLY A 5 -3.15 0.84 -3.72
CA GLY A 5 -4.20 0.72 -2.73
C GLY A 5 -3.73 0.98 -1.31
N ILE A 6 -4.69 1.06 -0.39
CA ILE A 6 -4.42 1.12 1.04
C ILE A 6 -5.28 0.10 1.78
N GLN A 7 -4.68 -0.60 2.73
CA GLN A 7 -5.40 -1.30 3.79
C GLN A 7 -5.35 -0.44 5.03
N LYS A 8 -6.48 0.22 5.32
CA LYS A 8 -6.58 1.26 6.37
C LYS A 8 -6.16 0.75 7.74
N ASN A 9 -6.47 -0.51 8.04
CA ASN A 9 -6.19 -1.17 9.30
C ASN A 9 -5.66 -2.60 9.03
N SER A 10 -4.52 -2.95 9.60
CA SER A 10 -3.97 -4.30 9.63
C SER A 10 -3.47 -4.63 11.03
N LEU A 11 -3.67 -5.89 11.43
CA LEU A 11 -3.23 -6.46 12.70
C LEU A 11 -2.10 -7.49 12.51
N ILE A 12 -1.70 -7.77 11.27
CA ILE A 12 -0.79 -8.88 10.94
C ILE A 12 0.48 -8.42 10.22
N ASP A 13 0.43 -7.28 9.51
CA ASP A 13 1.55 -6.81 8.69
C ASP A 13 2.63 -6.08 9.51
N TYR A 14 2.34 -5.74 10.76
CA TYR A 14 3.32 -5.27 11.74
C TYR A 14 3.10 -6.02 13.07
N PRO A 15 4.01 -6.93 13.45
CA PRO A 15 3.89 -7.70 14.69
C PRO A 15 3.64 -6.82 15.93
N GLY A 16 2.51 -7.07 16.60
CA GLY A 16 2.13 -6.38 17.84
C GLY A 16 1.72 -4.92 17.66
N LYS A 17 1.39 -4.48 16.43
CA LYS A 17 1.07 -3.09 16.11
C LYS A 17 -0.14 -3.01 15.18
N LEU A 18 -1.07 -2.10 15.47
CA LEU A 18 -2.15 -1.77 14.54
C LEU A 18 -1.59 -0.83 13.47
N SER A 19 -1.48 -1.32 12.24
CA SER A 19 -0.84 -0.57 11.14
C SER A 19 -1.79 -0.23 10.00
N CYS A 20 -1.41 0.72 9.16
CA CYS A 20 -1.97 0.88 7.82
C CYS A 20 -0.96 0.33 6.81
N VAL A 21 -1.42 -0.46 5.84
CA VAL A 21 -0.57 -0.94 4.74
C VAL A 21 -0.82 -0.08 3.52
N ILE A 22 0.25 0.44 2.93
CA ILE A 22 0.23 1.16 1.67
C ILE A 22 0.79 0.21 0.62
N PHE A 23 -0.01 -0.14 -0.38
CA PHE A 23 0.40 -1.00 -1.48
C PHE A 23 0.87 -0.12 -2.65
N MET A 24 2.13 -0.25 -3.01
CA MET A 24 2.75 0.38 -4.16
C MET A 24 2.38 -0.38 -5.45
N SER A 25 2.20 0.36 -6.54
CA SER A 25 2.03 -0.19 -7.89
C SER A 25 3.37 -0.23 -8.62
N GLY A 26 3.58 -1.32 -9.36
CA GLY A 26 4.82 -1.66 -10.05
C GLY A 26 5.58 -2.75 -9.30
N CYS A 27 5.97 -3.81 -9.99
CA CYS A 27 6.86 -4.85 -9.48
C CYS A 27 7.79 -5.32 -10.61
N ASN A 28 9.07 -5.51 -10.32
CA ASN A 28 10.06 -6.03 -11.27
C ASN A 28 10.06 -7.57 -11.34
N PHE A 29 9.15 -8.23 -10.62
CA PHE A 29 8.91 -9.67 -10.68
C PHE A 29 7.53 -9.98 -11.27
N ASN A 30 7.41 -11.13 -11.93
CA ASN A 30 6.15 -11.66 -12.45
C ASN A 30 5.85 -13.05 -11.86
N CYS A 31 5.80 -13.13 -10.52
CA CYS A 31 5.66 -14.38 -9.79
C CYS A 31 4.34 -15.09 -10.16
N PRO A 32 4.35 -16.39 -10.49
CA PRO A 32 3.15 -17.13 -10.90
C PRO A 32 2.12 -17.31 -9.77
N TYR A 33 2.54 -17.15 -8.52
CA TYR A 33 1.70 -17.20 -7.32
C TYR A 33 1.50 -15.81 -6.70
N CYS A 34 1.68 -14.73 -7.46
CA CYS A 34 1.48 -13.38 -6.93
C CYS A 34 0.05 -13.23 -6.38
N HIS A 35 -0.06 -12.80 -5.12
CA HIS A 35 -1.36 -12.54 -4.50
C HIS A 35 -2.00 -11.26 -5.04
N ASN A 36 -1.18 -10.33 -5.55
CA ASN A 36 -1.60 -9.03 -6.04
C ASN A 36 -1.10 -8.78 -7.48
N PRO A 37 -1.49 -9.62 -8.46
CA PRO A 37 -0.97 -9.50 -9.83
C PRO A 37 -1.37 -8.18 -10.50
N SER A 38 -2.47 -7.56 -10.06
CA SER A 38 -2.89 -6.22 -10.49
C SER A 38 -1.91 -5.11 -10.12
N LEU A 39 -1.00 -5.34 -9.16
CA LEU A 39 0.05 -4.39 -8.79
C LEU A 39 1.31 -4.54 -9.64
N VAL A 40 1.47 -5.63 -10.42
CA VAL A 40 2.71 -5.93 -11.14
C VAL A 40 2.87 -5.04 -12.38
N ARG A 41 1.84 -5.03 -13.24
CA ARG A 41 1.79 -4.19 -14.44
C ARG A 41 0.73 -3.14 -14.22
N CYS A 42 1.17 -1.91 -13.95
CA CYS A 42 0.27 -0.76 -13.92
C CYS A 42 0.07 -0.33 -15.38
N ASP A 43 -0.77 -1.08 -16.08
CA ASP A 43 -1.41 -0.57 -17.30
C ASP A 43 -2.42 0.51 -16.85
N GLU A 44 -2.77 1.44 -17.73
CA GLU A 44 -3.37 2.79 -17.50
C GLU A 44 -4.58 2.90 -16.52
N GLU A 45 -5.08 1.79 -15.99
CA GLU A 45 -6.22 1.63 -15.09
C GLU A 45 -5.82 1.18 -13.66
N CYS A 46 -4.75 1.72 -13.08
CA CYS A 46 -4.52 1.54 -11.64
C CYS A 46 -5.73 2.13 -10.86
N PRO A 47 -6.54 1.32 -10.12
CA PRO A 47 -7.79 1.77 -9.54
C PRO A 47 -7.54 2.91 -8.55
N ALA A 48 -8.02 4.11 -8.92
CA ALA A 48 -8.05 5.33 -8.13
C ALA A 48 -6.82 5.49 -7.20
N SER A 49 -5.75 6.04 -7.77
CA SER A 49 -4.70 6.67 -7.00
C SER A 49 -5.33 7.51 -5.89
N LEU A 50 -5.17 7.10 -4.63
CA LEU A 50 -5.07 8.10 -3.58
C LEU A 50 -3.87 8.94 -4.00
N LYS A 51 -4.13 10.06 -4.69
CA LYS A 51 -3.10 11.06 -4.95
C LYS A 51 -2.42 11.30 -3.61
N GLY A 52 -1.08 11.27 -3.57
CA GLY A 52 -0.32 11.21 -2.32
C GLY A 52 -0.74 12.26 -1.28
N GLU A 53 -1.30 13.39 -1.72
CA GLU A 53 -1.93 14.42 -0.90
C GLU A 53 -3.02 13.87 0.04
N GLY A 54 -3.96 13.05 -0.45
CA GLY A 54 -5.03 12.48 0.39
C GLY A 54 -4.55 11.40 1.36
N LEU A 55 -3.42 10.74 1.06
CA LEU A 55 -2.82 9.74 1.94
C LEU A 55 -2.28 10.38 3.22
N PHE A 56 -1.54 11.48 3.11
CA PHE A 56 -0.94 12.13 4.28
C PHE A 56 -2.00 12.70 5.22
N ASP A 57 -3.08 13.28 4.68
CA ASP A 57 -4.22 13.73 5.48
C ASP A 57 -4.93 12.57 6.17
N PHE A 58 -5.12 11.44 5.47
CA PHE A 58 -5.63 10.21 6.08
C PHE A 58 -4.75 9.75 7.24
N LEU A 59 -3.43 9.66 7.05
CA LEU A 59 -2.49 9.21 8.09
C LEU A 59 -2.46 10.20 9.27
N LYS A 60 -2.51 11.50 8.99
CA LYS A 60 -2.54 12.55 10.02
C LYS A 60 -3.78 12.43 10.90
N ASN A 61 -4.95 12.18 10.31
CA ASN A 61 -6.20 11.95 11.02
C ASN A 61 -6.23 10.63 11.83
N ARG A 62 -5.25 9.75 11.62
CA ARG A 62 -5.13 8.44 12.29
C ARG A 62 -4.03 8.38 13.34
N LYS A 63 -3.30 9.48 13.59
CA LYS A 63 -2.28 9.55 14.63
C LYS A 63 -2.90 9.23 16.00
N GLY A 64 -2.23 8.37 16.76
CA GLY A 64 -2.70 7.89 18.07
C GLY A 64 -3.70 6.72 18.00
N PHE A 65 -4.26 6.43 16.81
CA PHE A 65 -5.01 5.20 16.57
C PHE A 65 -4.14 4.14 15.89
N LEU A 66 -3.41 4.51 14.84
CA LEU A 66 -2.42 3.64 14.20
C LEU A 66 -1.10 3.75 14.95
N ASP A 67 -0.47 2.60 15.20
CA ASP A 67 0.87 2.51 15.78
C ASP A 67 1.97 2.64 14.73
N GLY A 68 1.66 2.34 13.46
CA GLY A 68 2.65 2.32 12.39
C GLY A 68 2.06 2.30 10.98
N VAL A 69 2.94 2.42 10.00
CA VAL A 69 2.64 2.33 8.58
C VAL A 69 3.57 1.33 7.94
N VAL A 70 3.02 0.40 7.17
CA VAL A 70 3.76 -0.60 6.39
C VAL A 70 3.71 -0.19 4.93
N ILE A 71 4.87 -0.07 4.29
CA ILE A 71 4.98 0.18 2.85
C ILE A 71 5.26 -1.17 2.18
N SER A 72 4.34 -1.62 1.35
CA SER A 72 4.36 -2.93 0.68
C SER A 72 3.79 -2.79 -0.74
N GLY A 73 3.24 -3.85 -1.35
CA GLY A 73 2.60 -3.82 -2.67
C GLY A 73 3.32 -4.68 -3.69
N GLY A 74 3.50 -4.15 -4.89
CA GLY A 74 4.33 -4.76 -5.92
C GLY A 74 5.77 -4.91 -5.43
N GLU A 75 6.63 -3.95 -5.75
CA GLU A 75 7.96 -3.84 -5.16
C GLU A 75 8.14 -2.42 -4.59
N PRO A 76 8.03 -2.22 -3.27
CA PRO A 76 8.09 -0.90 -2.66
C PRO A 76 9.46 -0.21 -2.77
N THR A 77 10.53 -0.92 -3.15
CA THR A 77 11.88 -0.33 -3.29
C THR A 77 12.27 0.08 -4.71
N LEU A 78 11.36 -0.04 -5.69
CA LEU A 78 11.55 0.53 -7.04
C LEU A 78 11.27 2.03 -7.07
#